data_AF-M0GV65-F1
#
_entry.id   AF-M0GV65-F1
#
_cell.length_a   1.000
_cell.length_b   1.000
_cell.length_c   1.000
_cell.angle_alpha   90.00
_cell.angle_beta   90.00
_cell.angle_gamma   90.00
#
_symmetry.space_group_name_H-M   'P 1'
#
loop_
_entity.id
_entity.type
_entity.pdbx_description
1 polymer ?
#
loop_
_entity_poly.entity_id
_entity_poly.type
_entity_poly.pdbx_seq_one_letter_code
_entity_poly.pdbx_strand_id
1 'polypeptide(L)'
;MFATVRVVTTNDIADTHKSVLNTDYVMKNNLMECITQNMSAKRYQYPVSEQADMVMRKRAEWMRSVDDQILEYLRDEGAGTPKSIADVLEKNNNYIGDRCRVLTKYGMLDRPSRGLYLINETGIEYLNETLDAAELDPSES
;
A
#
# COMPACT_ATOMS: atom_id res chain seq x y z
N MET A 1 11.25 -25.71 64.19
CA MET A 1 11.50 -26.95 63.44
C MET A 1 11.31 -26.63 61.96
N PHE A 2 12.41 -26.63 61.21
CA PHE A 2 12.60 -26.47 59.75
C PHE A 2 12.20 -25.17 59.02
N ALA A 3 13.18 -24.66 58.27
CA ALA A 3 13.16 -23.52 57.35
C ALA A 3 12.88 -23.99 55.91
N THR A 4 12.35 -23.10 55.06
CA THR A 4 12.54 -23.19 53.60
C THR A 4 12.89 -21.83 53.02
N VAL A 5 14.14 -21.72 52.60
CA VAL A 5 14.74 -20.65 51.82
C VAL A 5 14.21 -20.70 50.38
N ARG A 6 13.96 -19.56 49.75
CA ARG A 6 14.03 -19.45 48.29
C ARG A 6 14.90 -18.26 47.89
N VAL A 7 15.72 -18.52 46.90
CA VAL A 7 17.03 -17.94 46.61
C VAL A 7 16.91 -16.59 45.91
N VAL A 8 17.69 -15.61 46.37
CA VAL A 8 18.02 -14.39 45.63
C VAL A 8 19.45 -14.54 45.14
N THR A 9 19.65 -14.71 43.84
CA THR A 9 20.92 -14.56 43.08
C THR A 9 20.53 -14.57 41.59
N THR A 10 21.02 -13.75 40.66
CA THR A 10 22.22 -12.92 40.56
C THR A 10 21.90 -11.68 39.73
N ASN A 11 22.41 -10.53 40.18
CA ASN A 11 23.17 -9.54 39.41
C ASN A 11 22.83 -9.31 37.93
N ASP A 12 22.63 -8.01 37.66
CA ASP A 12 23.35 -7.25 36.64
C ASP A 12 23.28 -7.76 35.19
N ILE A 13 22.47 -7.09 34.39
CA ILE A 13 22.96 -6.31 33.24
C ILE A 13 21.96 -5.16 33.07
N ALA A 14 22.39 -3.96 33.44
CA ALA A 14 21.91 -2.74 32.80
C ALA A 14 22.41 -2.77 31.34
N ASP A 15 21.51 -2.58 30.37
CA ASP A 15 21.62 -1.56 29.32
C ASP A 15 20.66 -1.79 28.14
N THR A 16 19.86 -0.76 27.90
CA THR A 16 19.64 -0.12 26.58
C THR A 16 19.11 -0.98 25.41
N HIS A 17 17.79 -0.95 25.22
CA HIS A 17 17.10 -0.49 23.99
C HIS A 17 15.68 -1.09 23.88
N LYS A 18 14.65 -0.28 24.20
CA LYS A 18 13.47 -0.01 23.34
C LYS A 18 12.44 0.78 24.13
N SER A 19 12.61 2.08 24.08
CA SER A 19 11.50 3.02 24.11
C SER A 19 10.45 2.64 23.04
N VAL A 20 9.25 3.17 23.22
CA VAL A 20 8.10 3.15 22.29
C VAL A 20 7.28 1.86 22.37
N LEU A 21 6.31 1.78 23.29
CA LEU A 21 4.99 1.15 23.09
C LEU A 21 4.12 1.34 24.35
N ASN A 22 3.78 2.57 24.73
CA ASN A 22 2.66 2.78 25.68
C ASN A 22 2.14 4.23 25.65
N THR A 23 1.06 4.52 24.92
CA THR A 23 0.05 5.56 25.28
C THR A 23 -1.16 5.65 24.33
N ASP A 24 -1.13 5.05 23.13
CA ASP A 24 -2.13 5.42 22.11
C ASP A 24 -3.49 4.70 22.19
N TYR A 25 -3.66 3.74 23.09
CA TYR A 25 -4.81 2.83 23.01
C TYR A 25 -5.98 3.10 23.98
N VAL A 26 -5.84 4.01 24.96
CA VAL A 26 -6.88 4.19 26.01
C VAL A 26 -7.83 5.39 25.75
N MET A 27 -7.57 6.25 24.76
CA MET A 27 -8.37 7.48 24.54
C MET A 27 -9.56 7.34 23.56
N LYS A 28 -9.81 6.17 22.97
CA LYS A 28 -10.80 6.05 21.88
C LYS A 28 -12.27 5.93 22.30
N ASN A 29 -12.60 5.72 23.57
CA ASN A 29 -13.98 5.36 23.96
C ASN A 29 -14.77 6.46 24.68
N ASN A 30 -14.39 7.74 24.55
CA ASN A 30 -15.24 8.82 25.08
C ASN A 30 -15.30 10.10 24.22
N LEU A 31 -14.83 10.07 22.97
CA LEU A 31 -14.87 11.21 22.04
C LEU A 31 -15.95 11.11 20.95
N MET A 32 -16.59 9.96 20.76
CA MET A 32 -17.62 9.79 19.73
C MET A 32 -19.02 10.25 20.16
N GLU A 33 -19.32 10.34 21.46
CA GLU A 33 -20.66 10.76 21.92
C GLU A 33 -20.89 12.29 21.86
N CYS A 34 -19.83 13.11 21.81
CA CYS A 34 -19.94 14.57 21.78
C CYS A 34 -20.21 15.13 20.36
N ILE A 35 -19.88 14.39 19.31
CA ILE A 35 -19.84 14.93 17.93
C ILE A 35 -21.23 14.96 17.27
N THR A 36 -22.16 14.12 17.72
CA THR A 36 -23.45 13.93 17.01
C THR A 36 -24.51 14.99 17.36
N GLN A 37 -24.37 15.72 18.48
CA GLN A 37 -25.40 16.68 18.92
C GLN A 37 -25.29 18.09 18.30
N ASN A 38 -24.24 18.39 17.55
CA ASN A 38 -24.01 19.73 16.98
C ASN A 38 -23.91 19.76 15.44
N MET A 39 -24.52 18.78 14.75
CA MET A 39 -24.47 18.64 13.29
C MET A 39 -25.48 19.50 12.49
N SER A 40 -26.11 20.54 13.06
CA SER A 40 -27.16 21.28 12.33
C SER A 40 -26.79 22.68 11.78
N ALA A 41 -25.63 23.27 12.10
CA ALA A 41 -25.49 24.73 11.89
C ALA A 41 -24.14 25.26 11.37
N LYS A 42 -23.30 24.46 10.69
CA LYS A 42 -22.17 25.03 9.93
C LYS A 42 -22.00 24.34 8.59
N ARG A 43 -22.30 25.09 7.54
CA ARG A 43 -21.81 24.87 6.18
C ARG A 43 -20.31 24.55 6.28
N TYR A 44 -19.93 23.33 5.88
CA TYR A 44 -18.55 22.83 5.95
C TYR A 44 -17.63 23.74 5.13
N GLN A 45 -17.09 24.78 5.77
CA GLN A 45 -15.97 25.54 5.26
C GLN A 45 -14.73 24.83 5.81
N TYR A 46 -14.22 23.85 5.05
CA TYR A 46 -12.90 23.30 5.32
C TYR A 46 -11.86 24.44 5.19
N PRO A 47 -10.98 24.67 6.18
CA PRO A 47 -9.90 25.64 6.04
C PRO A 47 -8.89 25.10 5.02
N VAL A 48 -8.95 25.64 3.79
CA VAL A 48 -8.00 25.40 2.71
C VAL A 48 -6.77 26.29 2.95
N SER A 49 -5.85 25.87 3.81
CA SER A 49 -4.56 26.58 3.91
C SER A 49 -3.33 25.72 4.16
N GLU A 50 -3.42 24.38 4.27
CA GLU A 50 -2.22 23.54 4.25
C GLU A 50 -2.56 22.08 3.89
N GLN A 51 -2.40 21.77 2.60
CA GLN A 51 -2.37 20.44 1.95
C GLN A 51 -3.53 19.46 2.24
N ALA A 52 -4.65 19.68 1.56
CA ALA A 52 -5.50 18.56 1.15
C ALA A 52 -5.01 18.05 -0.21
N ASP A 53 -3.87 17.34 -0.21
CA ASP A 53 -3.62 16.41 -1.31
C ASP A 53 -4.56 15.23 -1.07
N MET A 54 -5.68 15.20 -1.78
CA MET A 54 -6.49 13.99 -1.84
C MET A 54 -5.63 13.00 -2.65
N VAL A 55 -4.86 12.21 -1.92
CA VAL A 55 -4.01 11.09 -2.37
C VAL A 55 -4.82 10.26 -3.39
N MET A 56 -4.56 10.52 -4.67
CA MET A 56 -5.28 9.99 -5.81
C MET A 56 -4.22 9.56 -6.82
N ARG A 57 -4.20 8.27 -7.14
CA ARG A 57 -3.30 7.72 -8.16
C ARG A 57 -3.41 8.48 -9.47
N LYS A 58 -2.26 8.94 -9.97
CA LYS A 58 -2.11 9.71 -11.20
C LYS A 58 -2.14 8.80 -12.44
N ARG A 59 -3.33 8.27 -12.75
CA ARG A 59 -3.58 7.43 -13.92
C ARG A 59 -3.46 8.22 -15.22
N ALA A 60 -2.78 7.63 -16.21
CA ALA A 60 -2.76 8.16 -17.57
C ALA A 60 -4.04 7.79 -18.35
N GLU A 61 -4.29 8.50 -19.45
CA GLU A 61 -5.42 8.23 -20.37
C GLU A 61 -5.39 6.81 -20.96
N TRP A 62 -4.19 6.27 -21.20
CA TRP A 62 -3.98 4.94 -21.76
C TRP A 62 -4.21 3.80 -20.76
N MET A 63 -4.30 4.12 -19.45
CA MET A 63 -4.53 3.14 -18.39
C MET A 63 -6.01 2.75 -18.28
N ARG A 64 -6.22 1.61 -17.62
CA ARG A 64 -7.52 1.05 -17.26
C ARG A 64 -7.51 0.71 -15.78
N SER A 65 -8.68 0.66 -15.16
CA SER A 65 -8.81 0.30 -13.74
C SER A 65 -8.21 -1.07 -13.39
N VAL A 66 -8.15 -1.98 -14.38
CA VAL A 66 -7.55 -3.31 -14.23
C VAL A 66 -6.02 -3.24 -14.12
N ASP A 67 -5.38 -2.20 -14.66
CA ASP A 67 -3.92 -2.09 -14.59
C ASP A 67 -3.43 -1.86 -13.15
N ASP A 68 -4.16 -1.06 -12.38
CA ASP A 68 -3.89 -0.88 -10.96
C ASP A 68 -3.96 -2.20 -10.21
N GLN A 69 -4.97 -3.03 -10.49
CA GLN A 69 -5.14 -4.33 -9.87
C GLN A 69 -4.03 -5.30 -10.25
N ILE A 70 -3.54 -5.25 -11.49
CA ILE A 70 -2.40 -6.04 -11.95
C ILE A 70 -1.13 -5.61 -11.20
N LEU A 71 -0.88 -4.31 -11.07
CA LEU A 71 0.28 -3.77 -10.37
C LEU A 71 0.22 -4.09 -8.87
N GLU A 72 -0.94 -3.95 -8.23
CA GLU A 72 -1.16 -4.32 -6.83
C GLU A 72 -0.89 -5.81 -6.60
N TYR A 73 -1.44 -6.68 -7.45
CA TYR A 73 -1.18 -8.12 -7.38
C TYR A 73 0.32 -8.43 -7.52
N LEU A 74 1.00 -7.82 -8.49
CA LEU A 74 2.42 -8.07 -8.73
C LEU A 74 3.33 -7.47 -7.65
N ARG A 75 2.89 -6.42 -6.95
CA ARG A 75 3.59 -5.92 -5.77
C ARG A 75 3.51 -6.90 -4.61
N ASP A 76 2.33 -7.47 -4.40
CA ASP A 76 2.08 -8.34 -3.24
C ASP A 76 2.68 -9.76 -3.46
N GLU A 77 2.58 -10.30 -4.69
CA GLU A 77 3.12 -11.61 -5.06
C GLU A 77 4.56 -11.57 -5.60
N GLY A 78 5.04 -10.40 -6.03
CA GLY A 78 6.36 -10.19 -6.63
C GLY A 78 6.49 -10.61 -8.10
N ALA A 79 5.83 -11.69 -8.51
CA ALA A 79 5.81 -12.16 -9.89
C ALA A 79 4.48 -12.83 -10.26
N GLY A 80 4.11 -12.76 -11.53
CA GLY A 80 2.84 -13.33 -11.98
C GLY A 80 2.84 -13.73 -13.45
N THR A 81 1.99 -14.72 -13.76
CA THR A 81 1.64 -15.06 -15.13
C THR A 81 0.28 -14.46 -15.47
N PRO A 82 -0.03 -14.17 -16.75
CA PRO A 82 -1.36 -13.68 -17.12
C PRO A 82 -2.49 -14.56 -16.59
N LYS A 83 -2.26 -15.88 -16.53
CA LYS A 83 -3.22 -16.84 -15.97
C LYS A 83 -3.40 -16.66 -14.46
N SER A 84 -2.31 -16.63 -13.69
CA SER A 84 -2.41 -16.50 -12.23
C SER A 84 -3.05 -15.17 -11.82
N ILE A 85 -2.75 -14.09 -12.54
CA ILE A 85 -3.37 -12.78 -12.34
C ILE A 85 -4.86 -12.82 -12.72
N ALA A 86 -5.20 -13.42 -13.88
CA ALA A 86 -6.57 -13.51 -14.35
C ALA A 86 -7.48 -14.33 -13.43
N ASP A 87 -6.94 -15.40 -12.83
CA ASP A 87 -7.66 -16.26 -11.88
C ASP A 87 -8.04 -15.47 -10.61
N VAL A 88 -7.15 -14.58 -10.13
CA VAL A 88 -7.40 -13.76 -8.93
C VAL A 88 -8.31 -12.57 -9.22
N LEU A 89 -8.15 -11.91 -10.37
CA LEU A 89 -8.98 -10.76 -10.76
C LEU A 89 -10.34 -11.17 -11.37
N GLU A 90 -10.57 -12.46 -11.54
CA GLU A 90 -11.73 -13.03 -12.24
C GLU A 90 -11.94 -12.37 -13.61
N LYS A 91 -10.86 -12.27 -14.40
CA LYS A 91 -10.85 -11.66 -15.74
C LYS A 91 -10.42 -12.64 -16.81
N ASN A 92 -10.62 -12.25 -18.06
CA ASN A 92 -10.15 -13.03 -19.19
C ASN A 92 -8.61 -13.01 -19.26
N ASN A 93 -8.00 -14.19 -19.34
CA ASN A 93 -6.55 -14.36 -19.42
C ASN A 93 -5.90 -13.61 -20.59
N ASN A 94 -6.51 -13.63 -21.79
CA ASN A 94 -5.96 -12.92 -22.94
C ASN A 94 -5.98 -11.40 -22.70
N TYR A 95 -7.07 -10.88 -22.13
CA TYR A 95 -7.17 -9.47 -21.78
C TYR A 95 -6.09 -9.04 -20.78
N ILE A 96 -5.86 -9.84 -19.72
CA ILE A 96 -4.78 -9.58 -18.76
C ILE A 96 -3.42 -9.63 -19.45
N GLY A 97 -3.16 -10.63 -20.30
CA GLY A 97 -1.93 -10.71 -21.06
C GLY A 97 -1.69 -9.47 -21.93
N ASP A 98 -2.73 -8.93 -22.57
CA ASP A 98 -2.64 -7.71 -23.37
C ASP A 98 -2.33 -6.50 -22.49
N ARG A 99 -2.96 -6.37 -21.32
CA ARG A 99 -2.64 -5.30 -20.36
C ARG A 99 -1.22 -5.40 -19.82
N CYS A 100 -0.73 -6.59 -19.46
CA CYS A 100 0.64 -6.77 -19.02
C CYS A 100 1.66 -6.34 -20.09
N ARG A 101 1.37 -6.60 -21.37
CA ARG A 101 2.23 -6.11 -22.48
C ARG A 101 2.20 -4.60 -22.61
N VAL A 102 1.03 -3.97 -22.46
CA VAL A 102 0.92 -2.50 -22.45
C VAL A 102 1.73 -1.92 -21.30
N LEU A 103 1.57 -2.43 -20.07
CA LEU A 103 2.33 -1.96 -18.92
C LEU A 103 3.85 -2.18 -19.06
N THR A 104 4.26 -3.28 -19.69
CA THR A 104 5.67 -3.51 -20.05
C THR A 104 6.16 -2.45 -21.05
N LYS A 105 5.34 -2.07 -22.04
CA LYS A 105 5.67 -1.04 -23.03
C LYS A 105 5.90 0.33 -22.38
N TYR A 106 5.15 0.66 -21.33
CA TYR A 106 5.36 1.91 -20.56
C TYR A 106 6.42 1.76 -19.47
N GLY A 107 7.16 0.65 -19.43
CA GLY A 107 8.24 0.46 -18.48
C GLY A 107 7.77 0.39 -17.03
N MET A 108 6.56 -0.11 -16.77
CA MET A 108 6.04 -0.33 -15.40
C MET A 108 6.19 -1.80 -14.94
N LEU A 109 6.42 -2.71 -15.88
CA LEU A 109 6.63 -4.13 -15.64
C LEU A 109 7.85 -4.63 -16.41
N ASP A 110 8.55 -5.59 -15.81
CA ASP A 110 9.60 -6.35 -16.48
C ASP A 110 9.09 -7.73 -16.91
N ARG A 111 9.62 -8.22 -18.05
CA ARG A 111 9.24 -9.51 -18.63
C ARG A 111 10.48 -10.39 -18.88
N PRO A 112 11.07 -11.01 -17.84
CA PRO A 112 12.30 -11.78 -17.97
C PRO A 112 12.15 -13.06 -18.80
N SER A 113 10.92 -13.62 -18.87
CA SER A 113 10.65 -14.80 -19.67
C SER A 113 9.23 -14.77 -20.26
N ARG A 114 8.92 -15.72 -21.14
CA ARG A 114 7.63 -15.74 -21.84
C ARG A 114 6.50 -15.99 -20.84
N GLY A 115 5.67 -14.97 -20.64
CA GLY A 115 4.47 -15.06 -19.80
C GLY A 115 4.76 -14.89 -18.30
N LEU A 116 5.95 -14.47 -17.92
CA LEU A 116 6.29 -14.08 -16.55
C LEU A 116 6.49 -12.57 -16.49
N TYR A 117 5.79 -11.92 -15.58
CA TYR A 117 5.83 -10.47 -15.35
C TYR A 117 6.19 -10.17 -13.91
N LEU A 118 6.99 -9.12 -13.71
CA LEU A 118 7.37 -8.59 -12.41
C LEU A 118 7.11 -7.09 -12.40
N ILE A 119 6.73 -6.55 -11.24
CA ILE A 119 6.68 -5.10 -11.06
C ILE A 119 8.09 -4.55 -10.94
N ASN A 120 8.35 -3.39 -11.56
CA ASN A 120 9.62 -2.69 -11.47
C ASN A 120 9.50 -1.42 -10.61
N GLU A 121 10.60 -0.66 -10.51
CA GLU A 121 10.66 0.57 -9.71
C GLU A 121 9.62 1.59 -10.15
N THR A 122 9.49 1.85 -11.45
CA THR A 122 8.46 2.76 -12.02
C THR A 122 7.04 2.36 -11.61
N GLY A 123 6.72 1.06 -11.68
CA GLY A 123 5.42 0.54 -11.26
C GLY A 123 5.16 0.74 -9.77
N ILE A 124 6.19 0.59 -8.93
CA ILE A 124 6.12 0.83 -7.48
C ILE A 124 5.93 2.32 -7.19
N GLU A 125 6.68 3.20 -7.86
CA GLU A 125 6.55 4.65 -7.73
C GLU A 125 5.15 5.15 -8.11
N TYR A 126 4.57 4.59 -9.17
CA TYR A 126 3.18 4.85 -9.52
C TYR A 126 2.21 4.43 -8.42
N LEU A 127 2.36 3.22 -7.85
CA LEU A 127 1.50 2.75 -6.76
C LEU A 127 1.66 3.57 -5.47
N ASN A 128 2.82 4.18 -5.26
CA ASN A 128 3.13 5.09 -4.15
C ASN A 128 2.74 6.55 -4.43
N GLU A 129 2.14 6.83 -5.60
CA GLU A 129 1.72 8.16 -6.04
C GLU A 129 2.87 9.17 -6.19
N THR A 130 4.11 8.67 -6.28
CA THR A 130 5.30 9.49 -6.49
C THR A 130 5.56 9.76 -7.98
N LEU A 131 4.91 9.00 -8.88
CA LEU A 131 5.04 9.12 -10.32
C LEU A 131 3.68 9.33 -11.00
N ASP A 132 3.62 10.23 -11.97
CA ASP A 132 2.47 10.42 -12.86
C ASP A 132 2.62 9.52 -14.09
N ALA A 133 1.67 8.60 -14.30
CA ALA A 133 1.73 7.69 -15.44
C ALA A 133 1.57 8.41 -16.80
N ALA A 134 1.04 9.64 -16.82
CA ALA A 134 0.91 10.43 -18.04
C ALA A 134 2.27 10.95 -18.56
N GLU A 135 3.30 10.96 -17.71
CA GLU A 135 4.67 11.33 -18.07
C GLU A 135 5.44 10.17 -18.72
N LEU A 136 4.89 8.96 -18.69
CA LEU A 136 5.51 7.78 -19.29
C LEU A 136 5.22 7.70 -20.79
N ASP A 137 6.30 7.67 -21.57
CA ASP A 137 6.23 7.40 -23.00
C ASP A 137 6.31 5.89 -23.28
N PRO A 138 5.53 5.39 -24.26
CA PRO A 138 5.62 3.99 -24.65
C PRO A 138 6.96 3.73 -25.34
N SER A 139 7.70 2.72 -24.89
CA SER A 139 8.93 2.29 -25.56
C SER A 139 8.62 1.80 -26.98
N GLU A 140 9.39 2.26 -27.96
CA GLU A 140 9.43 1.67 -29.30
C GLU A 140 10.04 0.26 -29.16
N SER A 141 9.22 -0.77 -29.32
CA SER A 141 9.63 -2.19 -29.24
C SER A 141 9.29 -2.91 -30.53
#